data_AF-A0A3P7DDN4-F1
#
_entry.id   AF-A0A3P7DDN4-F1
#
_cell.length_a   1.000
_cell.length_b   1.000
_cell.length_c   1.000
_cell.angle_alpha   90.00
_cell.angle_beta   90.00
_cell.angle_gamma   90.00
#
_symmetry.space_group_name_H-M   'P 1'
#
loop_
_entity.id
_entity.type
_entity.pdbx_description
1 polymer ?
#
loop_
_entity_poly.entity_id
_entity_poly.type
_entity_poly.pdbx_seq_one_letter_code
_entity_poly.pdbx_strand_id
1 'polypeptide(L)'
;MRSSKSNKISKGDEQQTINLVSLDQTYVCFDVEQLTNARQEVKLKRYEGIQDDIAWRMRTNVPTRYLINPSRGFIQNNEPITLSIELLENKFHPNHKLTLQAIAIIDGCNERTIWKHQNAKNYSKVQLIRLKLSTVLINVETTKYEEENFTMGTRNLEKFMEQSSTTGFKRIKELEKLLNTLEDDFSYIRKSTDRTKRLKSALEQALDSRKLTLVELKRRVIESDQETKKLKKELENKEVELQLAQQIQANKSNSPTCRIS
;
A
#
# COMPACT_ATOMS: atom_id res chain seq x y z
N MET A 1 -26.56 -56.25 -18.90
CA MET A 1 -27.64 -55.24 -18.81
C MET A 1 -27.03 -53.87 -18.53
N ARG A 2 -27.51 -52.83 -19.20
CA ARG A 2 -26.86 -51.51 -19.33
C ARG A 2 -26.57 -50.87 -17.97
N SER A 3 -25.30 -50.60 -17.74
CA SER A 3 -24.73 -49.90 -16.58
C SER A 3 -25.18 -48.42 -16.59
N SER A 4 -26.09 -48.08 -15.70
CA SER A 4 -26.51 -46.71 -15.41
C SER A 4 -25.37 -45.95 -14.72
N LYS A 5 -24.59 -45.20 -15.51
CA LYS A 5 -23.61 -44.24 -15.00
C LYS A 5 -24.36 -43.09 -14.33
N SER A 6 -24.50 -43.12 -13.00
CA SER A 6 -24.96 -41.95 -12.25
C SER A 6 -23.84 -40.92 -12.20
N ASN A 7 -24.13 -39.76 -12.78
CA ASN A 7 -23.31 -38.55 -12.73
C ASN A 7 -23.01 -38.16 -11.28
N LYS A 8 -21.81 -38.47 -10.80
CA LYS A 8 -21.23 -37.78 -9.65
C LYS A 8 -20.85 -36.37 -10.11
N ILE A 9 -21.74 -35.42 -9.85
CA ILE A 9 -21.47 -33.99 -9.93
C ILE A 9 -20.33 -33.72 -8.95
N SER A 10 -19.14 -33.45 -9.51
CA SER A 10 -17.96 -32.98 -8.79
C SER A 10 -18.31 -31.67 -8.08
N LYS A 11 -18.57 -31.75 -6.77
CA LYS A 11 -18.57 -30.57 -5.91
C LYS A 11 -17.21 -29.89 -6.05
N GLY A 12 -17.26 -28.62 -6.41
CA GLY A 12 -16.10 -27.83 -6.80
C GLY A 12 -14.99 -27.87 -5.76
N ASP A 13 -13.77 -27.69 -6.26
CA ASP A 13 -12.54 -27.55 -5.50
C ASP A 13 -12.65 -26.38 -4.52
N GLU A 14 -13.33 -26.59 -3.39
CA GLU A 14 -13.07 -25.85 -2.17
C GLU A 14 -11.65 -26.23 -1.75
N GLN A 15 -10.67 -25.56 -2.35
CA GLN A 15 -9.29 -25.58 -1.90
C GLN A 15 -9.33 -25.28 -0.41
N GLN A 16 -9.14 -26.31 0.43
CA GLN A 16 -9.06 -26.18 1.87
C GLN A 16 -8.04 -25.08 2.16
N THR A 17 -8.54 -23.93 2.58
CA THR A 17 -7.72 -22.80 2.96
C THR A 17 -7.17 -23.11 4.34
N ILE A 18 -5.93 -23.58 4.39
CA ILE A 18 -5.24 -23.65 5.68
C ILE A 18 -5.13 -22.23 6.21
N ASN A 19 -5.66 -22.00 7.41
CA ASN A 19 -5.61 -20.73 8.10
C ASN A 19 -4.56 -20.83 9.21
N LEU A 20 -3.30 -20.53 8.91
CA LEU A 20 -2.20 -20.52 9.87
C LEU A 20 -2.02 -19.15 10.52
N VAL A 21 -2.10 -18.12 9.69
CA VAL A 21 -1.86 -16.73 10.06
C VAL A 21 -2.93 -15.82 9.47
N SER A 22 -3.06 -14.64 10.07
CA SER A 22 -3.90 -13.55 9.59
C SER A 22 -3.11 -12.24 9.59
N LEU A 23 -3.49 -11.34 8.69
CA LEU A 23 -3.05 -9.95 8.72
C LEU A 23 -4.19 -9.10 9.26
N ASP A 24 -3.89 -8.11 10.09
CA ASP A 24 -4.86 -7.10 10.53
C ASP A 24 -5.51 -6.35 9.35
N GLN A 25 -4.75 -6.16 8.27
CA GLN A 25 -5.24 -5.66 7.00
C GLN A 25 -4.56 -6.34 5.82
N THR A 26 -5.35 -6.68 4.81
CA THR A 26 -4.86 -7.19 3.52
C THR A 26 -4.83 -6.10 2.45
N TYR A 27 -5.37 -4.92 2.75
CA TYR A 27 -5.43 -3.78 1.86
C TYR A 27 -4.33 -2.78 2.22
N VAL A 28 -3.45 -2.48 1.28
CA VAL A 28 -2.32 -1.56 1.46
C VAL A 28 -2.47 -0.42 0.47
N CYS A 29 -2.59 0.81 1.00
CA CYS A 29 -2.77 2.02 0.21
C CYS A 29 -1.57 2.95 0.43
N PHE A 30 -0.81 3.23 -0.63
CA PHE A 30 0.35 4.12 -0.56
C PHE A 30 -0.05 5.56 -0.93
N ASP A 31 0.40 6.54 -0.14
CA ASP A 31 0.45 7.94 -0.59
C ASP A 31 1.72 8.14 -1.43
N VAL A 32 1.58 8.21 -2.75
CA VAL A 32 2.73 8.29 -3.67
C VAL A 32 3.17 9.73 -3.97
N GLU A 33 2.43 10.73 -3.53
CA GLU A 33 2.74 12.15 -3.80
C GLU A 33 3.67 12.77 -2.74
N GLN A 34 4.12 11.97 -1.77
CA GLN A 34 5.05 12.42 -0.74
C GLN A 34 6.51 12.40 -1.26
N LEU A 35 7.39 13.16 -0.60
CA LEU A 35 8.80 13.26 -1.01
C LEU A 35 9.64 12.03 -0.63
N THR A 36 9.25 11.33 0.43
CA THR A 36 9.92 10.13 0.94
C THR A 36 9.25 8.86 0.42
N ASN A 37 9.85 7.70 0.64
CA ASN A 37 9.21 6.44 0.28
C ASN A 37 7.93 6.22 1.09
N ALA A 38 6.86 5.81 0.42
CA ALA A 38 5.60 5.51 1.07
C ALA A 38 5.70 4.22 1.88
N ARG A 39 5.32 4.28 3.15
CA ARG A 39 5.41 3.16 4.08
C ARG A 39 4.06 2.87 4.72
N GLN A 40 3.72 1.58 4.81
CA GLN A 40 2.55 1.09 5.53
C GLN A 40 2.96 -0.04 6.46
N GLU A 41 2.37 -0.09 7.65
CA GLU A 41 2.55 -1.19 8.59
C GLU A 41 1.34 -2.13 8.60
N VAL A 42 1.61 -3.43 8.66
CA VAL A 42 0.60 -4.48 8.80
C VAL A 42 1.03 -5.43 9.91
N LYS A 43 0.09 -5.89 10.73
CA LYS A 43 0.36 -6.80 11.84
C LYS A 43 -0.02 -8.22 11.44
N LEU A 44 0.98 -9.09 11.44
CA LEU A 44 0.86 -10.53 11.24
C LEU A 44 0.59 -11.21 12.58
N LYS A 45 -0.43 -12.07 12.63
CA LYS A 45 -0.77 -12.86 13.82
C LYS A 45 -1.02 -14.31 13.45
N ARG A 46 -0.71 -15.21 14.37
CA ARG A 46 -1.12 -16.62 14.32
C ARG A 46 -2.61 -16.76 14.66
N TYR A 47 -3.28 -17.73 14.04
CA TYR A 47 -4.64 -18.10 14.44
C TYR A 47 -4.64 -18.84 15.78
N GLU A 48 -5.65 -18.57 16.61
CA GLU A 48 -5.82 -19.25 17.89
C GLU A 48 -6.03 -20.76 17.72
N GLY A 49 -5.46 -21.56 18.63
CA GLY A 49 -5.59 -23.02 18.63
C GLY A 49 -4.53 -23.78 17.83
N ILE A 50 -3.73 -23.10 17.01
CA ILE A 50 -2.60 -23.73 16.33
C ILE A 50 -1.48 -23.93 17.34
N GLN A 51 -0.95 -25.15 17.43
CA GLN A 51 0.18 -25.50 18.30
C GLN A 51 1.50 -25.61 17.52
N ASP A 52 1.44 -25.91 16.22
CA ASP A 52 2.61 -26.00 15.35
C ASP A 52 3.26 -24.64 15.08
N ASP A 53 4.56 -24.58 15.33
CA ASP A 53 5.47 -23.52 14.95
C ASP A 53 5.32 -23.11 13.46
N ILE A 54 5.22 -21.81 13.14
CA ILE A 54 4.88 -21.35 11.77
C ILE A 54 6.03 -20.57 11.15
N ALA A 55 6.52 -21.04 10.00
CA ALA A 55 7.41 -20.26 9.15
C ALA A 55 6.61 -19.41 8.16
N TRP A 56 7.01 -18.15 7.97
CA TRP A 56 6.37 -17.26 7.01
C TRP A 56 7.38 -16.46 6.19
N ARG A 57 6.97 -16.03 5.00
CA ARG A 57 7.76 -15.14 4.13
C ARG A 57 6.87 -14.27 3.25
N MET A 58 7.37 -13.09 2.94
CA MET A 58 6.80 -12.17 1.97
C MET A 58 7.44 -12.39 0.59
N ARG A 59 6.61 -12.33 -0.44
CA ARG A 59 7.01 -12.51 -1.84
C ARG A 59 6.43 -11.38 -2.66
N THR A 60 7.20 -10.93 -3.65
CA THR A 60 6.75 -9.93 -4.63
C THR A 60 7.29 -10.27 -6.01
N ASN A 61 6.57 -9.84 -7.05
CA ASN A 61 7.05 -9.89 -8.44
C ASN A 61 7.96 -8.72 -8.81
N VAL A 62 8.10 -7.72 -7.95
CA VAL A 62 8.94 -6.53 -8.18
C VAL A 62 9.79 -6.20 -6.95
N PRO A 63 10.78 -7.05 -6.60
CA PRO A 63 11.56 -6.93 -5.37
C PRO A 63 12.39 -5.64 -5.27
N THR A 64 12.71 -5.00 -6.39
CA THR A 64 13.40 -3.71 -6.43
C THR A 64 12.51 -2.52 -6.12
N ARG A 65 11.20 -2.73 -5.91
CA ARG A 65 10.21 -1.68 -5.61
C ARG A 65 9.66 -1.75 -4.20
N TYR A 66 9.70 -2.91 -3.57
CA TYR A 66 9.16 -3.09 -2.22
C TYR A 66 10.26 -3.52 -1.25
N LEU A 67 10.51 -2.69 -0.26
CA LEU A 67 11.30 -3.05 0.91
C LEU A 67 10.34 -3.55 1.99
N ILE A 68 10.57 -4.75 2.51
CA ILE A 68 9.70 -5.37 3.51
C ILE A 68 10.53 -5.79 4.71
N ASN A 69 10.16 -5.32 5.89
CA ASN A 69 10.88 -5.60 7.12
C ASN A 69 9.96 -5.95 8.30
N PRO A 70 10.08 -7.15 8.90
CA PRO A 70 10.83 -8.30 8.40
C PRO A 70 10.22 -8.87 7.11
N SER A 71 11.04 -9.43 6.22
CA SER A 71 10.56 -10.07 4.98
C SER A 71 10.24 -11.57 5.14
N ARG A 72 10.69 -12.17 6.24
CA ARG A 72 10.46 -13.57 6.61
C ARG A 72 10.67 -13.71 8.12
N GLY A 73 10.17 -14.80 8.68
CA GLY A 73 10.42 -15.11 10.06
C GLY A 73 9.66 -16.33 10.53
N PHE A 74 9.54 -16.41 11.85
CA PHE A 74 9.00 -17.54 12.57
C PHE A 74 8.04 -17.08 13.66
N ILE A 75 6.95 -17.81 13.85
CA ILE A 75 5.94 -17.52 14.88
C ILE A 75 5.83 -18.74 15.77
N GLN A 76 6.34 -18.61 17.00
CA GLN A 76 6.25 -19.65 18.05
C GLN A 76 5.13 -19.35 19.04
N ASN A 77 4.94 -18.07 19.34
CA ASN A 77 3.95 -17.58 20.29
C ASN A 77 2.79 -16.89 19.56
N ASN A 78 1.81 -16.43 20.32
CA ASN A 78 0.66 -15.70 19.78
C ASN A 78 0.91 -14.18 19.67
N GLU A 79 2.16 -13.74 19.79
CA GLU A 79 2.49 -12.32 19.73
C GLU A 79 2.42 -11.80 18.28
N PRO A 80 1.77 -10.65 18.05
CA PRO A 80 1.71 -10.05 16.73
C PRO A 80 3.08 -9.56 16.25
N ILE A 81 3.43 -9.85 14.99
CA ILE A 81 4.62 -9.34 14.32
C ILE A 81 4.22 -8.14 13.44
N THR A 82 4.81 -6.97 13.70
CA THR A 82 4.63 -5.80 12.83
C THR A 82 5.55 -5.90 11.61
N LEU A 83 4.96 -5.86 10.42
CA LEU A 83 5.65 -5.81 9.15
C LEU A 83 5.56 -4.40 8.57
N SER A 84 6.70 -3.80 8.24
CA SER A 84 6.78 -2.58 7.46
C SER A 84 6.90 -2.91 5.98
N ILE A 85 6.02 -2.33 5.16
CA ILE A 85 6.05 -2.43 3.70
C ILE A 85 6.29 -1.03 3.16
N GLU A 86 7.41 -0.85 2.47
CA GLU A 86 7.84 0.42 1.92
C GLU A 86 7.93 0.34 0.39
N LEU A 87 7.38 1.34 -0.29
CA LEU A 87 7.41 1.50 -1.75
C LEU A 87 8.53 2.46 -2.13
N LEU A 88 9.60 1.92 -2.71
CA LEU A 88 10.78 2.67 -3.09
C LEU A 88 10.48 3.67 -4.21
N GLU A 89 10.93 4.91 -4.02
CA GLU A 89 10.76 6.06 -4.93
C GLU A 89 9.30 6.34 -5.29
N ASN A 90 8.35 5.84 -4.49
CA ASN A 90 6.90 5.95 -4.76
C ASN A 90 6.47 5.42 -6.14
N LYS A 91 7.27 4.53 -6.76
CA LYS A 91 7.01 3.97 -8.08
C LYS A 91 6.02 2.81 -8.03
N PHE A 92 4.74 3.13 -7.87
CA PHE A 92 3.65 2.15 -7.89
C PHE A 92 3.28 1.72 -9.32
N HIS A 93 2.82 0.47 -9.48
CA HIS A 93 2.14 0.01 -10.70
C HIS A 93 1.02 -0.98 -10.34
N PRO A 94 -0.17 -0.92 -11.01
CA PRO A 94 -1.31 -1.80 -10.69
C PRO A 94 -1.03 -3.30 -10.78
N ASN A 95 -0.10 -3.70 -11.63
CA ASN A 95 0.31 -5.12 -11.81
C ASN A 95 1.30 -5.63 -10.74
N HIS A 96 1.69 -4.79 -9.79
CA HIS A 96 2.50 -5.24 -8.66
C HIS A 96 1.72 -6.22 -7.78
N LYS A 97 2.42 -7.23 -7.28
CA LYS A 97 1.86 -8.29 -6.45
C LYS A 97 2.73 -8.43 -5.21
N LEU A 98 2.07 -8.50 -4.07
CA LEU A 98 2.67 -8.79 -2.78
C LEU A 98 1.87 -9.92 -2.13
N THR A 99 2.55 -10.99 -1.74
CA THR A 99 1.93 -12.17 -1.14
C THR A 99 2.69 -12.60 0.10
N LEU A 100 1.94 -12.88 1.17
CA LEU A 100 2.44 -13.57 2.35
C LEU A 100 2.23 -15.08 2.14
N GLN A 101 3.25 -15.87 2.45
CA GLN A 101 3.17 -17.32 2.52
C GLN A 101 3.46 -17.77 3.94
N ALA A 102 2.68 -18.72 4.45
CA ALA A 102 2.89 -19.33 5.75
C ALA A 102 2.75 -20.86 5.67
N ILE A 103 3.56 -21.58 6.45
CA ILE A 103 3.57 -23.04 6.53
C ILE A 103 3.93 -23.47 7.96
N ALA A 104 3.27 -24.52 8.46
CA ALA A 104 3.66 -25.16 9.71
C ALA A 104 5.01 -25.86 9.55
N ILE A 105 5.92 -25.66 10.50
CA ILE A 105 7.21 -26.35 10.53
C ILE A 105 6.99 -27.81 10.88
N ILE A 106 7.77 -28.66 10.22
CA ILE A 106 7.79 -30.11 10.41
C ILE A 106 9.08 -30.44 11.13
N ASP A 107 9.05 -31.46 11.99
CA ASP A 107 10.23 -31.95 12.71
C ASP A 107 11.43 -32.16 11.76
N GLY A 108 12.60 -31.67 12.19
CA GLY A 108 13.84 -31.70 11.41
C GLY A 108 13.99 -30.59 10.36
N CYS A 109 12.95 -29.81 10.08
CA CYS A 109 13.06 -28.59 9.27
C CYS A 109 13.31 -27.35 10.14
N ASN A 110 13.98 -26.35 9.56
CA ASN A 110 14.11 -25.01 10.12
C ASN A 110 13.58 -23.98 9.13
N GLU A 111 13.58 -22.70 9.50
CA GLU A 111 13.09 -21.58 8.68
C GLU A 111 13.66 -21.58 7.25
N ARG A 112 14.92 -21.98 7.07
CA ARG A 112 15.59 -21.97 5.76
C ARG A 112 15.33 -23.23 4.95
N THR A 113 15.16 -24.38 5.60
CA THR A 113 15.00 -25.68 4.94
C THR A 113 13.54 -26.02 4.65
N ILE A 114 12.58 -25.52 5.44
CA ILE A 114 11.15 -25.79 5.25
C ILE A 114 10.66 -25.38 3.85
N TRP A 115 11.17 -24.27 3.32
CA TRP A 115 10.82 -23.79 1.97
C TRP A 115 11.40 -24.63 0.82
N LYS A 116 12.34 -25.54 1.11
CA LYS A 116 12.88 -26.53 0.17
C LYS A 116 12.17 -27.89 0.30
N HIS A 117 11.44 -28.11 1.39
CA HIS A 117 10.73 -29.35 1.68
C HIS A 117 9.56 -29.58 0.69
N GLN A 118 9.16 -30.84 0.51
CA GLN A 118 8.06 -31.20 -0.40
C GLN A 118 6.74 -30.53 -0.01
N ASN A 119 6.50 -30.33 1.29
CA ASN A 119 5.28 -29.64 1.77
C ASN A 119 5.20 -28.19 1.29
N ALA A 120 6.32 -27.48 1.16
CA ALA A 120 6.31 -26.11 0.63
C ALA A 120 5.99 -26.03 -0.87
N LYS A 121 6.08 -27.15 -1.60
CA LYS A 121 5.64 -27.27 -3.00
C LYS A 121 4.16 -27.62 -3.11
N ASN A 122 3.55 -28.11 -2.03
CA ASN A 122 2.14 -28.47 -2.00
C ASN A 122 1.29 -27.26 -1.58
N TYR A 123 0.48 -26.74 -2.50
CA TYR A 123 -0.43 -25.63 -2.24
C TYR A 123 -1.43 -25.91 -1.11
N SER A 124 -1.80 -27.17 -0.89
CA SER A 124 -2.69 -27.53 0.22
C SER A 124 -1.99 -27.55 1.58
N LYS A 125 -0.70 -27.26 1.67
CA LYS A 125 0.09 -27.15 2.91
C LYS A 125 0.61 -25.75 3.18
N VAL A 126 0.48 -24.82 2.23
CA VAL A 126 0.97 -23.45 2.32
C VAL A 126 -0.20 -22.49 2.27
N GLN A 127 -0.40 -21.72 3.32
CA GLN A 127 -1.33 -20.60 3.27
C GLN A 127 -0.74 -19.48 2.41
N LEU A 128 -1.56 -18.93 1.53
CA LEU A 128 -1.20 -17.79 0.68
C LEU A 128 -2.18 -16.65 0.93
N ILE A 129 -1.69 -15.51 1.43
CA ILE A 129 -2.47 -14.28 1.56
C ILE A 129 -1.95 -13.26 0.55
N ARG A 130 -2.78 -12.86 -0.40
CA ARG A 130 -2.45 -11.82 -1.36
C ARG A 130 -2.90 -10.46 -0.83
N LEU A 131 -1.98 -9.51 -0.76
CA LEU A 131 -2.30 -8.14 -0.39
C LEU A 131 -2.87 -7.41 -1.63
N LYS A 132 -3.95 -6.67 -1.42
CA LYS A 132 -4.52 -5.76 -2.41
C LYS A 132 -3.81 -4.43 -2.27
N LEU A 133 -3.01 -4.08 -3.28
CA LEU A 133 -2.22 -2.86 -3.31
C LEU A 133 -2.96 -1.77 -4.08
N SER A 134 -2.88 -0.54 -3.61
CA SER A 134 -3.43 0.64 -4.29
C SER A 134 -2.64 1.90 -3.91
N THR A 135 -3.01 3.02 -4.51
CA THR A 135 -2.56 4.35 -4.11
C THR A 135 -3.75 5.21 -3.72
N VAL A 136 -3.49 6.30 -3.00
CA VAL A 136 -4.52 7.30 -2.65
C VAL A 136 -5.22 7.80 -3.92
N LEU A 137 -4.45 8.14 -4.96
CA LEU A 137 -4.96 8.63 -6.25
C LEU A 137 -5.91 7.62 -6.92
N ILE A 138 -5.46 6.37 -7.08
CA ILE A 138 -6.28 5.31 -7.69
C ILE A 138 -7.57 5.09 -6.92
N ASN A 139 -7.54 5.24 -5.59
CA ASN A 139 -8.73 5.06 -4.78
C ASN A 139 -9.74 6.19 -4.95
N VAL A 140 -9.29 7.43 -5.01
CA VAL A 140 -10.15 8.59 -5.27
C VAL A 140 -10.80 8.46 -6.65
N GLU A 141 -10.03 8.02 -7.66
CA GLU A 141 -10.56 7.77 -9.00
C GLU A 141 -11.58 6.63 -9.00
N THR A 142 -11.27 5.49 -8.37
CA THR A 142 -12.19 4.34 -8.36
C THR A 142 -13.47 4.60 -7.58
N THR A 143 -13.43 5.36 -6.48
CA THR A 143 -14.66 5.72 -5.74
C THR A 143 -15.62 6.56 -6.57
N LYS A 144 -15.10 7.43 -7.45
CA LYS A 144 -15.92 8.25 -8.34
C LYS A 144 -16.73 7.40 -9.33
N TYR A 145 -16.12 6.34 -9.87
CA TYR A 145 -16.81 5.40 -10.76
C TYR A 145 -17.78 4.46 -10.03
N GLU A 146 -17.49 4.10 -8.79
CA GLU A 146 -18.36 3.25 -7.97
C GLU A 146 -19.68 3.96 -7.60
N GLU A 147 -19.64 5.28 -7.35
CA GLU A 147 -20.84 6.09 -7.11
C GLU A 147 -21.81 6.09 -8.30
N GLU A 148 -21.28 6.20 -9.53
CA GLU A 148 -22.10 6.17 -10.76
C GLU A 148 -22.83 4.82 -10.91
N ASN A 149 -22.13 3.70 -10.66
CA ASN A 149 -22.72 2.36 -10.76
C ASN A 149 -23.82 2.10 -9.72
N PHE A 150 -23.67 2.63 -8.51
CA PHE A 150 -24.67 2.43 -7.44
C PHE A 150 -26.03 3.06 -7.79
N THR A 151 -26.02 4.22 -8.46
CA THR A 151 -27.27 4.87 -8.92
C THR A 151 -28.05 4.07 -9.95
N MET A 152 -27.40 3.13 -10.65
CA MET A 152 -28.05 2.26 -11.64
C MET A 152 -28.72 1.05 -10.98
N GLY A 153 -28.16 0.54 -9.87
CA GLY A 153 -28.71 -0.58 -9.11
C GLY A 153 -30.05 -0.26 -8.46
N THR A 154 -30.17 0.91 -7.81
CA THR A 154 -31.42 1.37 -7.17
C THR A 154 -32.57 1.50 -8.16
N ARG A 155 -32.32 2.05 -9.36
CA ARG A 155 -33.34 2.14 -10.43
C ARG A 155 -33.83 0.77 -10.90
N ASN A 156 -32.99 -0.25 -10.87
CA ASN A 156 -33.40 -1.61 -11.26
C ASN A 156 -34.31 -2.24 -10.21
N LEU A 157 -34.08 -1.96 -8.92
CA LEU A 157 -34.93 -2.42 -7.82
C LEU A 157 -36.31 -1.77 -7.87
N GLU A 158 -36.38 -0.45 -8.10
CA GLU A 158 -37.63 0.29 -8.27
C GLU A 158 -38.49 -0.30 -9.39
N LYS A 159 -37.90 -0.52 -10.56
CA LYS A 159 -38.58 -1.16 -11.71
C LYS A 159 -39.08 -2.57 -11.39
N PHE A 160 -38.32 -3.34 -10.62
CA PHE A 160 -38.72 -4.69 -10.23
C PHE A 160 -39.93 -4.66 -9.28
N MET A 161 -40.01 -3.68 -8.38
CA MET A 161 -41.13 -3.50 -7.47
C MET A 161 -42.40 -3.03 -8.18
N GLU A 162 -42.29 -2.08 -9.12
CA GLU A 162 -43.43 -1.51 -9.84
C GLU A 162 -44.13 -2.51 -10.78
N GLN A 163 -43.39 -3.49 -11.33
CA GLN A 163 -43.91 -4.39 -12.37
C GLN A 163 -44.45 -5.73 -11.84
N SER A 164 -44.31 -6.02 -10.55
CA SER A 164 -44.67 -7.33 -10.04
C SER A 164 -46.16 -7.48 -9.77
N SER A 165 -46.88 -8.10 -10.71
CA SER A 165 -48.28 -8.54 -10.56
C SER A 165 -48.43 -10.01 -10.13
N THR A 166 -47.33 -10.70 -9.79
CA THR A 166 -47.37 -12.12 -9.47
C THR A 166 -47.93 -12.39 -8.07
N THR A 167 -48.63 -13.52 -7.93
CA THR A 167 -49.25 -13.96 -6.67
C THR A 167 -48.86 -15.41 -6.34
N GLY A 168 -49.06 -15.81 -5.08
CA GLY A 168 -48.82 -17.18 -4.60
C GLY A 168 -47.35 -17.60 -4.67
N PHE A 169 -47.10 -18.86 -5.04
CA PHE A 169 -45.75 -19.45 -5.04
C PHE A 169 -44.75 -18.74 -5.96
N LYS A 170 -45.21 -18.16 -7.08
CA LYS A 170 -44.36 -17.35 -7.97
C LYS A 170 -43.85 -16.10 -7.26
N ARG A 171 -44.72 -15.41 -6.51
CA ARG A 171 -44.36 -14.24 -5.72
C ARG A 171 -43.36 -14.57 -4.61
N ILE A 172 -43.53 -15.71 -3.94
CA ILE A 172 -42.58 -16.17 -2.91
C ILE A 172 -41.17 -16.33 -3.51
N LYS A 173 -41.05 -17.02 -4.65
CA LYS A 173 -39.76 -17.17 -5.35
C LYS A 173 -39.14 -15.84 -5.78
N GLU A 174 -39.95 -14.88 -6.22
CA GLU A 174 -39.48 -13.54 -6.55
C GLU A 174 -38.96 -12.79 -5.31
N LEU A 175 -39.66 -12.91 -4.18
CA LEU A 175 -39.24 -12.31 -2.91
C LEU A 175 -37.97 -12.97 -2.36
N GLU A 176 -37.81 -14.28 -2.48
CA GLU A 176 -36.55 -14.98 -2.12
C GLU A 176 -35.37 -14.50 -2.97
N LYS A 177 -35.58 -14.34 -4.28
CA LYS A 177 -34.56 -13.78 -5.18
C LYS A 177 -34.22 -12.34 -4.81
N LEU A 178 -35.23 -11.54 -4.48
CA LEU A 178 -35.06 -10.16 -4.04
C LEU A 178 -34.29 -10.10 -2.72
N LEU A 179 -34.62 -10.97 -1.76
CA LEU A 179 -33.92 -11.06 -0.48
C LEU A 179 -32.44 -11.37 -0.68
N ASN A 180 -32.12 -12.39 -1.48
CA ASN A 180 -30.72 -12.73 -1.81
C ASN A 180 -29.99 -11.54 -2.46
N THR A 181 -30.66 -10.82 -3.37
CA THR A 181 -30.10 -9.62 -4.02
C THR A 181 -29.82 -8.52 -2.98
N LEU A 182 -30.75 -8.29 -2.06
CA LEU A 182 -30.57 -7.31 -0.98
C LEU A 182 -29.46 -7.71 -0.02
N GLU A 183 -29.32 -8.99 0.32
CA GLU A 183 -28.22 -9.49 1.15
C GLU A 183 -26.86 -9.27 0.49
N ASP A 184 -26.76 -9.53 -0.82
CA ASP A 184 -25.57 -9.24 -1.62
C ASP A 184 -25.27 -7.73 -1.65
N ASP A 185 -26.28 -6.89 -1.84
CA ASP A 185 -26.15 -5.43 -1.79
C ASP A 185 -25.71 -4.93 -0.42
N PHE A 186 -26.29 -5.45 0.68
CA PHE A 186 -25.88 -5.10 2.04
C PHE A 186 -24.42 -5.51 2.31
N SER A 187 -24.01 -6.69 1.85
CA SER A 187 -22.63 -7.16 1.92
C SER A 187 -21.69 -6.24 1.14
N TYR A 188 -22.09 -5.80 -0.05
CA TYR A 188 -21.35 -4.85 -0.86
C TYR A 188 -21.24 -3.47 -0.20
N ILE A 189 -22.34 -2.90 0.30
CA ILE A 189 -22.38 -1.61 0.99
C ILE A 189 -21.49 -1.64 2.23
N ARG A 190 -21.51 -2.74 2.99
CA ARG A 190 -20.64 -2.91 4.17
C ARG A 190 -19.16 -2.87 3.77
N LYS A 191 -18.77 -3.63 2.74
CA LYS A 191 -17.40 -3.64 2.22
C LYS A 191 -16.97 -2.27 1.67
N SER A 192 -17.87 -1.58 0.96
CA SER A 192 -17.64 -0.22 0.44
C SER A 192 -17.45 0.77 1.59
N THR A 193 -18.33 0.74 2.59
CA THR A 193 -18.24 1.58 3.80
C THR A 193 -16.91 1.39 4.51
N ASP A 194 -16.48 0.14 4.71
CA ASP A 194 -15.19 -0.16 5.34
C ASP A 194 -14.01 0.32 4.49
N ARG A 195 -14.09 0.20 3.16
CA ARG A 195 -13.10 0.76 2.24
C ARG A 195 -13.03 2.28 2.35
N THR A 196 -14.17 2.96 2.37
CA THR A 196 -14.26 4.43 2.49
C THR A 196 -13.70 4.92 3.81
N LYS A 197 -13.99 4.23 4.93
CA LYS A 197 -13.40 4.55 6.24
C LYS A 197 -11.87 4.45 6.21
N ARG A 198 -11.32 3.38 5.61
CA ARG A 198 -9.87 3.20 5.46
C ARG A 198 -9.25 4.26 4.56
N LEU A 199 -9.90 4.58 3.44
CA LEU A 199 -9.45 5.62 2.53
C LEU A 199 -9.44 6.99 3.19
N LYS A 200 -10.49 7.33 3.95
CA LYS A 200 -10.57 8.56 4.74
C LYS A 200 -9.39 8.66 5.72
N SER A 201 -9.13 7.62 6.50
CA SER A 201 -8.01 7.60 7.44
C SER A 201 -6.65 7.77 6.74
N ALA A 202 -6.45 7.11 5.58
CA ALA A 202 -5.24 7.27 4.79
C ALA A 202 -5.08 8.70 4.23
N LEU A 203 -6.18 9.33 3.79
CA LEU A 203 -6.20 10.72 3.32
C LEU A 203 -5.89 11.72 4.44
N GLU A 204 -6.45 11.52 5.63
CA GLU A 204 -6.17 12.34 6.82
C GLU A 204 -4.68 12.27 7.18
N GLN A 205 -4.12 11.06 7.23
CA GLN A 205 -2.69 10.85 7.51
C GLN A 205 -1.79 11.49 6.43
N ALA A 206 -2.15 11.35 5.16
CA ALA A 206 -1.45 11.99 4.04
C ALA A 206 -1.48 13.52 4.16
N LEU A 207 -2.64 14.09 4.49
CA LEU A 207 -2.83 15.52 4.65
C LEU A 207 -2.01 16.08 5.82
N ASP A 208 -1.96 15.38 6.95
CA ASP A 208 -1.14 15.78 8.09
C ASP A 208 0.36 15.69 7.78
N SER A 209 0.78 14.64 7.07
CA SER A 209 2.17 14.49 6.61
C SER A 209 2.59 15.62 5.66
N ARG A 210 1.69 16.04 4.76
CA ARG A 210 1.92 17.17 3.85
C ARG A 210 1.98 18.51 4.58
N LYS A 211 1.13 18.73 5.58
CA LYS A 211 1.20 19.94 6.44
C LYS A 211 2.56 20.03 7.14
N LEU A 212 3.04 18.92 7.72
CA LEU A 212 4.36 18.87 8.36
C LEU A 212 5.48 19.16 7.36
N THR A 213 5.42 18.55 6.18
CA THR A 213 6.38 18.77 5.09
C THR A 213 6.38 20.23 4.63
N LEU A 214 5.21 20.86 4.51
CA LEU A 214 5.09 22.26 4.15
C LEU A 214 5.77 23.18 5.16
N VAL A 215 5.60 22.92 6.47
CA VAL A 215 6.26 23.68 7.53
C VAL A 215 7.78 23.55 7.42
N GLU A 216 8.28 22.33 7.23
CA GLU A 216 9.70 22.05 7.06
C GLU A 216 10.29 22.75 5.82
N LEU A 217 9.59 22.70 4.68
CA LEU A 217 10.02 23.37 3.46
C LEU A 217 10.04 24.90 3.62
N LYS A 218 9.03 25.48 4.27
CA LYS A 218 9.02 26.91 4.59
C LYS A 218 10.21 27.30 5.45
N ARG A 219 10.57 26.48 6.45
CA ARG A 219 11.77 26.70 7.27
C ARG A 219 13.03 26.73 6.40
N ARG A 220 13.22 25.73 5.54
CA ARG A 220 14.40 25.65 4.65
C ARG A 220 14.49 26.81 3.67
N VAL A 221 13.37 27.27 3.13
CA VAL A 221 13.34 28.45 2.25
C VAL A 221 13.83 29.69 3.01
N ILE A 222 13.37 29.90 4.23
CA ILE A 222 13.81 31.03 5.07
C ILE A 222 15.32 30.93 5.38
N GLU A 223 15.81 29.74 5.74
CA GLU A 223 17.24 29.51 6.01
C GLU A 223 18.10 29.79 4.77
N SER A 224 17.69 29.29 3.61
CA SER A 224 18.35 29.52 2.32
C SER A 224 18.35 31.00 1.93
N ASP A 225 17.23 31.71 2.13
CA ASP A 225 17.15 33.14 1.87
C ASP A 225 18.09 33.95 2.79
N GLN A 226 18.24 33.54 4.05
CA GLN A 226 19.18 34.16 4.99
C GLN A 226 20.63 33.90 4.58
N GLU A 227 20.97 32.68 4.20
CA GLU A 227 22.31 32.31 3.72
C GLU A 227 22.66 33.07 2.43
N THR A 228 21.73 33.13 1.48
CA THR A 228 21.89 33.89 0.23
C THR A 228 22.14 35.38 0.52
N LYS A 229 21.42 35.98 1.48
CA LYS A 229 21.65 37.37 1.91
C LYS A 229 23.03 37.57 2.55
N LYS A 230 23.53 36.60 3.34
CA LYS A 230 24.86 36.66 3.93
C LYS A 230 25.94 36.59 2.85
N LEU A 231 25.86 35.59 1.97
CA LEU A 231 26.80 35.42 0.86
C LEU A 231 26.82 36.63 -0.08
N LYS A 232 25.64 37.22 -0.36
CA LYS A 232 25.57 38.44 -1.17
C LYS A 232 26.32 39.61 -0.53
N LYS A 233 26.17 39.82 0.78
CA LYS A 233 26.93 40.87 1.50
C LYS A 233 28.42 40.59 1.52
N GLU A 234 28.83 39.34 1.71
CA GLU A 234 30.25 38.95 1.65
C GLU A 234 30.84 39.21 0.26
N LEU A 235 30.09 38.91 -0.80
CA LEU A 235 30.48 39.17 -2.18
C LEU A 235 30.62 40.68 -2.45
N GLU A 236 29.63 41.48 -2.04
CA GLU A 236 29.68 42.95 -2.13
C GLU A 236 30.91 43.51 -1.40
N ASN A 237 31.20 43.04 -0.18
CA ASN A 237 32.39 43.46 0.57
C ASN A 237 33.70 43.09 -0.16
N LYS A 238 33.79 41.88 -0.72
CA LYS A 238 34.96 41.42 -1.47
C LYS A 238 35.15 42.19 -2.77
N GLU A 239 34.07 42.57 -3.43
CA GLU A 239 34.11 43.41 -4.63
C GLU A 239 34.67 44.81 -4.30
N VAL A 240 34.23 45.42 -3.20
CA VAL A 240 34.76 46.71 -2.72
C VAL A 240 36.25 46.61 -2.35
N GLU A 241 36.67 45.56 -1.65
CA GLU A 241 38.10 45.32 -1.33
C GLU A 241 38.95 45.20 -2.59
N LEU A 242 38.45 44.50 -3.61
CA LEU A 242 39.14 44.31 -4.88
C LEU A 242 39.27 45.63 -5.66
N GLN A 243 38.20 46.44 -5.70
CA GLN A 243 38.24 47.77 -6.33
C GLN A 243 39.26 48.68 -5.65
N LEU A 244 39.33 48.66 -4.32
CA LEU A 244 40.33 49.42 -3.56
C LEU A 244 41.76 48.96 -3.86
N ALA A 245 42.00 47.64 -3.93
CA ALA A 245 43.30 47.08 -4.27
C ALA A 245 43.74 47.47 -5.69
N GLN A 246 42.82 47.44 -6.66
CA GLN A 246 43.07 47.90 -8.03
C GLN A 246 43.45 49.38 -8.08
N GLN A 247 42.75 50.23 -7.31
CA GLN A 247 43.04 51.66 -7.25
C GLN A 247 44.43 51.93 -6.65
N ILE A 248 44.83 51.20 -5.61
CA ILE A 248 46.17 51.29 -5.01
C ILE A 248 47.25 50.86 -6.02
N GLN A 249 47.01 49.79 -6.79
CA GLN A 249 47.95 49.30 -7.79
C GLN A 249 48.11 50.30 -8.96
N ALA A 250 47.01 50.88 -9.43
CA ALA A 250 47.04 51.94 -10.45
C ALA A 250 47.88 53.14 -9.99
N ASN A 251 47.74 53.54 -8.72
CA ASN A 251 48.51 54.65 -8.14
C ASN A 251 50.01 54.36 -8.01
N LYS A 252 50.41 53.11 -7.70
CA LYS A 252 51.84 52.72 -7.62
C LYS A 252 52.54 52.75 -8.98
N SER A 253 51.83 52.36 -10.03
CA SER A 253 52.33 52.30 -11.42
C SER A 253 52.66 53.69 -11.97
N ASN A 254 52.01 54.73 -11.45
CA ASN A 254 52.22 56.12 -11.82
C ASN A 254 53.35 56.81 -11.05
N SER A 255 54.04 56.11 -10.13
CA SER A 255 55.23 56.68 -9.49
C SER A 255 56.38 56.75 -10.50
N PRO A 256 56.96 57.94 -10.76
CA PRO A 256 57.94 58.12 -11.80
C PRO A 256 59.20 57.33 -11.44
N THR A 257 59.53 56.36 -12.30
CA THR A 257 60.79 55.63 -12.29
C THR A 257 61.93 56.63 -12.14
N CYS A 258 62.61 56.63 -10.99
CA CYS A 258 63.81 57.42 -10.77
C CYS A 258 64.80 57.12 -11.91
N ARG A 259 65.00 58.08 -12.81
CA ARG A 259 66.12 58.06 -13.75
C ARG A 259 67.39 58.21 -12.91
N ILE A 260 68.05 57.09 -12.65
CA ILE A 260 69.44 57.10 -12.19
C ILE A 260 70.24 57.73 -13.33
N SER A 261 70.83 58.88 -13.04
CA SER A 261 71.77 59.58 -13.92
C SER A 261 73.15 58.98 -13.79
#